data_AF-A0A7S4ARQ4-F1
#
_entry.id   AF-A0A7S4ARQ4-F1
#
_cell.length_a   1.000
_cell.length_b   1.000
_cell.length_c   1.000
_cell.angle_alpha   90.00
_cell.angle_beta   90.00
_cell.angle_gamma   90.00
#
_symmetry.space_group_name_H-M   'P 1'
#
loop_
_entity.id
_entity.type
_entity.pdbx_description
1 polymer ?
#
loop_
_entity_poly.entity_id
_entity_poly.type
_entity_poly.pdbx_seq_one_letter_code
_entity_poly.pdbx_strand_id
1 'polypeptide(L)'
;MTSTIDIAIITGLSTCCIFLVSKQKLFGSNDDSLAAEKIPLFEDRESKLTENTRLLREEQSTFQKLQDEFKEKNKEFEAQKVELVERESSVREAEIEQKTVGKDLMIRAKEVGKHEAKLKEDLQLFETEKLVQANRIAENLESQKKEVEMRVENLQEEARILQEERDRLKKSDESLASRIEETNKQEAKLQEEARILQEGRDGLKKSEVSLAGRIEESNKQEAKLQKEARILQEKRDGLKKSEESLAGRIEETKKQEANLQKERDGHKQLMESLVGRIEETNKQEAKIQEEARILQGERDGYAKSEERLASRIKEVEEREAKLEKDTQFLEQLRIEQQAIIGKDLEEVTTLGEDEMMTLDEEESVSTSAVEDDEDKPSNEEQEPVQSEAEKRKTMIEEEVKSIVKEADEKELRADKPFDDDSIEALMKGAMEVCYRKKYYDVMNDNLIFFPSVMRAALDYRLMEEAEKFYFSEDDEYPSDLCRALRNVAFEIITENGDDDDYDEKYMTPLSMDFGI
;
A
#
# COMPACT_ATOMS: atom_id res chain seq x y z
N MET A 1 -74.43 -63.55 -92.49
CA MET A 1 -75.75 -64.13 -92.82
C MET A 1 -75.67 -64.57 -94.27
N THR A 2 -75.81 -65.88 -94.53
CA THR A 2 -76.87 -66.48 -95.39
C THR A 2 -76.75 -66.09 -96.87
N SER A 3 -76.48 -67.03 -97.79
CA SER A 3 -77.48 -67.93 -98.41
C SER A 3 -78.31 -67.17 -99.47
N THR A 4 -78.81 -67.73 -100.58
CA THR A 4 -79.24 -69.11 -100.90
C THR A 4 -79.20 -69.21 -102.45
N ILE A 5 -78.59 -70.23 -103.06
CA ILE A 5 -79.26 -71.43 -103.63
C ILE A 5 -80.18 -71.14 -104.84
N ASP A 6 -79.82 -71.78 -105.96
CA ASP A 6 -80.61 -72.30 -107.10
C ASP A 6 -81.42 -71.37 -108.03
N ILE A 7 -81.86 -72.05 -109.12
CA ILE A 7 -82.92 -71.72 -110.09
C ILE A 7 -82.51 -70.81 -111.27
N ALA A 8 -82.72 -71.18 -112.55
CA ALA A 8 -82.94 -72.50 -113.18
C ALA A 8 -82.83 -72.39 -114.73
N ILE A 9 -82.57 -73.54 -115.39
CA ILE A 9 -83.29 -74.08 -116.58
C ILE A 9 -83.56 -73.18 -117.82
N ILE A 10 -83.17 -73.70 -119.00
CA ILE A 10 -83.54 -73.28 -120.38
C ILE A 10 -83.01 -71.91 -120.84
N THR A 11 -81.97 -71.94 -121.68
CA THR A 11 -82.15 -71.83 -123.15
C THR A 11 -81.06 -72.62 -123.87
N GLY A 12 -81.46 -73.72 -124.51
CA GLY A 12 -80.65 -74.40 -125.53
C GLY A 12 -81.34 -74.30 -126.90
N LEU A 13 -80.64 -74.72 -127.96
CA LEU A 13 -81.10 -74.82 -129.35
C LEU A 13 -81.39 -73.48 -130.08
N SER A 14 -80.57 -73.14 -131.09
CA SER A 14 -81.01 -73.14 -132.51
C SER A 14 -80.04 -72.38 -133.45
N THR A 15 -78.79 -72.83 -133.60
CA THR A 15 -77.82 -72.26 -134.57
C THR A 15 -76.99 -73.32 -135.31
N CYS A 16 -77.67 -74.32 -135.89
CA CYS A 16 -77.18 -75.23 -136.94
C CYS A 16 -78.43 -75.81 -137.62
N CYS A 17 -78.67 -75.71 -138.93
CA CYS A 17 -77.91 -75.15 -140.07
C CYS A 17 -78.91 -74.65 -141.14
N ILE A 18 -78.40 -74.15 -142.29
CA ILE A 18 -79.08 -74.15 -143.62
C ILE A 18 -80.25 -73.13 -143.78
N PHE A 19 -80.45 -72.40 -144.90
CA PHE A 19 -79.70 -72.20 -146.16
C PHE A 19 -80.42 -71.19 -147.08
N LEU A 20 -79.73 -70.16 -147.61
CA LEU A 20 -80.21 -69.15 -148.58
C LEU A 20 -81.41 -68.27 -148.09
N VAL A 21 -81.66 -67.03 -148.54
CA VAL A 21 -81.21 -66.26 -149.72
C VAL A 21 -80.84 -64.83 -149.30
N SER A 22 -79.61 -64.38 -149.62
CA SER A 22 -79.22 -62.96 -149.57
C SER A 22 -78.46 -62.56 -150.84
N LYS A 23 -79.21 -62.42 -151.93
CA LYS A 23 -78.82 -61.75 -153.18
C LYS A 23 -80.08 -61.17 -153.83
N GLN A 24 -80.07 -59.99 -154.44
CA GLN A 24 -79.13 -58.86 -154.35
C GLN A 24 -79.81 -57.67 -155.05
N LYS A 25 -79.66 -56.43 -154.57
CA LYS A 25 -79.85 -55.24 -155.46
C LYS A 25 -79.15 -53.99 -154.93
N LEU A 26 -78.01 -53.71 -155.53
CA LEU A 26 -77.38 -52.40 -155.65
C LEU A 26 -76.93 -52.26 -157.13
N PHE A 27 -76.70 -51.04 -157.59
CA PHE A 27 -76.65 -50.68 -159.03
C PHE A 27 -75.37 -51.18 -159.77
N GLY A 28 -75.44 -51.28 -161.11
CA GLY A 28 -74.29 -51.65 -161.95
C GLY A 28 -74.49 -51.83 -163.46
N SER A 29 -75.04 -50.81 -164.16
CA SER A 29 -74.70 -50.39 -165.56
C SER A 29 -74.75 -51.34 -166.81
N ASN A 30 -75.27 -50.78 -167.92
CA ASN A 30 -75.01 -51.02 -169.36
C ASN A 30 -75.72 -52.14 -170.18
N ASP A 31 -76.71 -51.68 -170.98
CA ASP A 31 -76.77 -51.63 -172.46
C ASP A 31 -76.95 -52.86 -173.41
N ASP A 32 -77.88 -52.63 -174.35
CA ASP A 32 -77.96 -52.97 -175.79
C ASP A 32 -78.60 -54.25 -176.39
N SER A 33 -79.83 -54.03 -176.91
CA SER A 33 -80.42 -54.64 -178.13
C SER A 33 -80.88 -56.13 -178.05
N LEU A 34 -81.76 -56.69 -178.91
CA LEU A 34 -82.37 -56.27 -180.20
C LEU A 34 -83.91 -56.54 -180.23
N ALA A 35 -84.57 -56.27 -181.37
CA ALA A 35 -86.03 -56.07 -181.50
C ALA A 35 -86.90 -57.28 -181.97
N ALA A 36 -88.23 -57.03 -182.03
CA ALA A 36 -89.30 -57.74 -182.79
C ALA A 36 -89.85 -59.08 -182.21
N GLU A 37 -91.10 -59.52 -182.47
CA GLU A 37 -92.22 -58.92 -183.24
C GLU A 37 -93.62 -59.26 -182.66
N LYS A 38 -94.71 -58.80 -183.32
CA LYS A 38 -96.12 -58.86 -182.86
C LYS A 38 -96.88 -60.10 -183.35
N ILE A 39 -97.82 -60.60 -182.55
CA ILE A 39 -99.12 -61.13 -183.03
C ILE A 39 -100.23 -60.70 -182.05
N PRO A 40 -101.30 -59.98 -182.47
CA PRO A 40 -102.37 -59.51 -181.58
C PRO A 40 -103.70 -60.29 -181.75
N LEU A 41 -104.45 -60.47 -180.64
CA LEU A 41 -105.92 -60.56 -180.55
C LEU A 41 -106.36 -61.03 -179.14
N PHE A 42 -106.96 -60.16 -178.32
CA PHE A 42 -108.04 -60.44 -177.33
C PHE A 42 -108.33 -59.21 -176.42
N GLU A 43 -108.59 -58.07 -177.04
CA GLU A 43 -108.95 -56.82 -176.36
C GLU A 43 -110.39 -56.84 -175.81
N ASP A 44 -110.59 -57.39 -174.61
CA ASP A 44 -111.73 -56.99 -173.74
C ASP A 44 -111.60 -57.38 -172.24
N ARG A 45 -110.47 -57.98 -171.81
CA ARG A 45 -110.35 -58.57 -170.46
C ARG A 45 -109.28 -57.97 -169.55
N GLU A 46 -108.38 -57.15 -170.08
CA GLU A 46 -107.21 -56.64 -169.33
C GLU A 46 -107.52 -55.39 -168.47
N SER A 47 -108.51 -54.59 -168.86
CA SER A 47 -108.87 -53.32 -168.20
C SER A 47 -109.24 -53.45 -166.71
N LYS A 48 -109.75 -54.62 -166.29
CA LYS A 48 -110.11 -54.92 -164.88
C LYS A 48 -108.99 -55.57 -164.07
N LEU A 49 -107.86 -55.92 -164.71
CA LEU A 49 -106.69 -56.51 -164.05
C LEU A 49 -105.64 -55.44 -163.69
N THR A 50 -105.50 -54.40 -164.51
CA THR A 50 -104.57 -53.28 -164.30
C THR A 50 -104.94 -52.37 -163.13
N GLU A 51 -106.23 -52.23 -162.80
CA GLU A 51 -106.68 -51.43 -161.66
C GLU A 51 -106.47 -52.13 -160.31
N ASN A 52 -106.83 -53.43 -160.20
CA ASN A 52 -106.56 -54.24 -159.00
C ASN A 52 -105.06 -54.37 -158.68
N THR A 53 -104.21 -54.51 -159.71
CA THR A 53 -102.75 -54.59 -159.52
C THR A 53 -102.09 -53.25 -159.16
N ARG A 54 -102.81 -52.12 -159.30
CA ARG A 54 -102.43 -50.83 -158.74
C ARG A 54 -102.79 -50.75 -157.26
N LEU A 55 -104.04 -51.02 -156.89
CA LEU A 55 -104.53 -50.92 -155.51
C LEU A 55 -103.70 -51.79 -154.54
N LEU A 56 -103.44 -53.06 -154.91
CA LEU A 56 -102.64 -53.97 -154.10
C LEU A 56 -101.20 -53.47 -153.86
N ARG A 57 -100.65 -52.67 -154.79
CA ARG A 57 -99.31 -52.08 -154.69
C ARG A 57 -99.29 -50.81 -153.83
N GLU A 58 -100.39 -50.05 -153.82
CA GLU A 58 -100.58 -48.93 -152.90
C GLU A 58 -100.78 -49.44 -151.45
N GLU A 59 -101.60 -50.49 -151.23
CA GLU A 59 -101.76 -51.12 -149.91
C GLU A 59 -100.46 -51.74 -149.36
N GLN A 60 -99.69 -52.47 -150.17
CA GLN A 60 -98.39 -52.99 -149.72
C GLN A 60 -97.41 -51.85 -149.34
N SER A 61 -97.49 -50.70 -150.00
CA SER A 61 -96.68 -49.52 -149.63
C SER A 61 -97.10 -48.90 -148.30
N THR A 62 -98.40 -48.83 -148.00
CA THR A 62 -98.87 -48.31 -146.70
C THR A 62 -98.56 -49.28 -145.56
N PHE A 63 -98.71 -50.59 -145.78
CA PHE A 63 -98.35 -51.60 -144.78
C PHE A 63 -96.86 -51.58 -144.44
N GLN A 64 -95.98 -51.42 -145.45
CA GLN A 64 -94.53 -51.33 -145.21
C GLN A 64 -94.17 -50.09 -144.39
N LYS A 65 -94.76 -48.92 -144.71
CA LYS A 65 -94.57 -47.69 -143.92
C LYS A 65 -95.01 -47.86 -142.46
N LEU A 66 -96.19 -48.43 -142.23
CA LEU A 66 -96.69 -48.73 -140.88
C LEU A 66 -95.78 -49.71 -140.12
N GLN A 67 -95.22 -50.71 -140.81
CA GLN A 67 -94.28 -51.64 -140.20
C GLN A 67 -92.95 -50.96 -139.80
N ASP A 68 -92.50 -49.97 -140.57
CA ASP A 68 -91.26 -49.25 -140.32
C ASP A 68 -91.45 -48.14 -139.26
N GLU A 69 -92.58 -47.41 -139.26
CA GLU A 69 -92.99 -46.54 -138.13
C GLU A 69 -93.10 -47.32 -136.82
N PHE A 70 -93.64 -48.54 -136.85
CA PHE A 70 -93.74 -49.38 -135.65
C PHE A 70 -92.36 -49.81 -135.13
N LYS A 71 -91.41 -50.15 -136.02
CA LYS A 71 -90.01 -50.44 -135.63
C LYS A 71 -89.32 -49.20 -135.06
N GLU A 72 -89.59 -48.02 -135.61
CA GLU A 72 -89.02 -46.75 -135.15
C GLU A 72 -89.54 -46.38 -133.76
N LYS A 73 -90.86 -46.40 -133.54
CA LYS A 73 -91.46 -46.18 -132.21
C LYS A 73 -91.08 -47.25 -131.20
N ASN A 74 -90.88 -48.51 -131.61
CA ASN A 74 -90.41 -49.55 -130.70
C ASN A 74 -88.93 -49.37 -130.31
N LYS A 75 -88.09 -48.80 -131.19
CA LYS A 75 -86.74 -48.33 -130.81
C LYS A 75 -86.79 -47.15 -129.86
N GLU A 76 -87.65 -46.17 -130.13
CA GLU A 76 -87.84 -44.98 -129.29
C GLU A 76 -88.31 -45.36 -127.88
N PHE A 77 -89.25 -46.30 -127.77
CA PHE A 77 -89.75 -46.82 -126.50
C PHE A 77 -88.67 -47.58 -125.70
N GLU A 78 -87.90 -48.46 -126.34
CA GLU A 78 -86.79 -49.14 -125.67
C GLU A 78 -85.65 -48.17 -125.27
N ALA A 79 -85.41 -47.11 -126.05
CA ALA A 79 -84.47 -46.04 -125.68
C ALA A 79 -84.96 -45.26 -124.44
N GLN A 80 -86.22 -44.82 -124.42
CA GLN A 80 -86.82 -44.15 -123.26
C GLN A 80 -86.80 -45.06 -122.02
N LYS A 81 -87.01 -46.36 -122.18
CA LYS A 81 -86.97 -47.37 -121.12
C LYS A 81 -85.56 -47.56 -120.54
N VAL A 82 -84.50 -47.53 -121.37
CA VAL A 82 -83.11 -47.49 -120.89
C VAL A 82 -82.85 -46.20 -120.11
N GLU A 83 -83.25 -45.04 -120.65
CA GLU A 83 -83.08 -43.73 -120.00
C GLU A 83 -83.83 -43.64 -118.64
N LEU A 84 -84.97 -44.31 -118.51
CA LEU A 84 -85.73 -44.41 -117.26
C LEU A 84 -85.01 -45.31 -116.24
N VAL A 85 -84.44 -46.43 -116.67
CA VAL A 85 -83.65 -47.33 -115.80
C VAL A 85 -82.35 -46.64 -115.34
N GLU A 86 -81.69 -45.87 -116.21
CA GLU A 86 -80.53 -45.05 -115.83
C GLU A 86 -80.95 -43.99 -114.79
N ARG A 87 -82.06 -43.26 -115.00
CA ARG A 87 -82.59 -42.34 -113.98
C ARG A 87 -82.92 -43.04 -112.66
N GLU A 88 -83.55 -44.21 -112.67
CA GLU A 88 -83.81 -44.98 -111.45
C GLU A 88 -82.53 -45.38 -110.72
N SER A 89 -81.48 -45.79 -111.44
CA SER A 89 -80.18 -46.11 -110.81
C SER A 89 -79.55 -44.88 -110.16
N SER A 90 -79.52 -43.73 -110.84
CA SER A 90 -79.00 -42.47 -110.31
C SER A 90 -79.79 -41.95 -109.11
N VAL A 91 -81.13 -42.09 -109.11
CA VAL A 91 -81.97 -41.73 -107.94
C VAL A 91 -81.70 -42.65 -106.76
N ARG A 92 -81.50 -43.97 -106.97
CA ARG A 92 -81.14 -44.90 -105.89
C ARG A 92 -79.74 -44.65 -105.35
N GLU A 93 -78.79 -44.29 -106.20
CA GLU A 93 -77.43 -43.91 -105.81
C GLU A 93 -77.43 -42.63 -104.96
N ALA A 94 -78.16 -41.59 -105.39
CA ALA A 94 -78.35 -40.37 -104.62
C ALA A 94 -79.11 -40.61 -103.29
N GLU A 95 -80.06 -41.55 -103.24
CA GLU A 95 -80.74 -41.91 -101.98
C GLU A 95 -79.81 -42.67 -101.02
N ILE A 96 -78.88 -43.48 -101.54
CA ILE A 96 -77.82 -44.13 -100.75
C ILE A 96 -76.84 -43.07 -100.23
N GLU A 97 -76.41 -42.11 -101.06
CA GLU A 97 -75.52 -41.02 -100.65
C GLU A 97 -76.17 -40.10 -99.61
N GLN A 98 -77.45 -39.77 -99.76
CA GLN A 98 -78.20 -39.02 -98.74
C GLN A 98 -78.28 -39.80 -97.41
N LYS A 99 -78.37 -41.14 -97.45
CA LYS A 99 -78.38 -42.01 -96.28
C LYS A 99 -76.99 -42.21 -95.65
N THR A 100 -75.89 -42.10 -96.39
CA THR A 100 -74.53 -42.07 -95.80
C THR A 100 -74.24 -40.71 -95.19
N VAL A 101 -74.48 -39.61 -95.90
CA VAL A 101 -74.37 -38.24 -95.38
C VAL A 101 -75.22 -38.04 -94.12
N GLY A 102 -76.46 -38.57 -94.10
CA GLY A 102 -77.31 -38.53 -92.91
C GLY A 102 -76.75 -39.28 -91.69
N LYS A 103 -76.05 -40.41 -91.90
CA LYS A 103 -75.34 -41.14 -90.82
C LYS A 103 -74.12 -40.37 -90.34
N ASP A 104 -73.32 -39.84 -91.26
CA ASP A 104 -72.12 -39.07 -90.95
C ASP A 104 -72.45 -37.80 -90.17
N LEU A 105 -73.52 -37.09 -90.54
CA LEU A 105 -74.05 -35.95 -89.79
C LEU A 105 -74.53 -36.37 -88.39
N MET A 106 -75.15 -37.55 -88.24
CA MET A 106 -75.55 -38.06 -86.92
C MET A 106 -74.35 -38.46 -86.04
N ILE A 107 -73.26 -38.96 -86.65
CA ILE A 107 -72.00 -39.27 -85.97
C ILE A 107 -71.35 -37.97 -85.51
N ARG A 108 -71.16 -37.00 -86.41
CA ARG A 108 -70.60 -35.67 -86.09
C ARG A 108 -71.41 -34.94 -85.03
N ALA A 109 -72.75 -35.02 -85.06
CA ALA A 109 -73.60 -34.42 -84.03
C ALA A 109 -73.37 -35.05 -82.63
N LYS A 110 -73.15 -36.38 -82.56
CA LYS A 110 -72.80 -37.07 -81.31
C LYS A 110 -71.38 -36.74 -80.85
N GLU A 111 -70.45 -36.51 -81.78
CA GLU A 111 -69.07 -36.09 -81.48
C GLU A 111 -69.04 -34.65 -80.96
N VAL A 112 -69.72 -33.72 -81.62
CA VAL A 112 -69.91 -32.34 -81.15
C VAL A 112 -70.56 -32.33 -79.77
N GLY A 113 -71.60 -33.13 -79.52
CA GLY A 113 -72.20 -33.25 -78.19
C GLY A 113 -71.25 -33.78 -77.11
N LYS A 114 -70.34 -34.71 -77.45
CA LYS A 114 -69.26 -35.15 -76.54
C LYS A 114 -68.23 -34.04 -76.29
N HIS A 115 -67.84 -33.29 -77.32
CA HIS A 115 -66.91 -32.18 -77.19
C HIS A 115 -67.51 -31.04 -76.37
N GLU A 116 -68.80 -30.73 -76.52
CA GLU A 116 -69.51 -29.73 -75.72
C GLU A 116 -69.64 -30.17 -74.25
N ALA A 117 -69.96 -31.45 -74.00
CA ALA A 117 -70.00 -32.02 -72.65
C ALA A 117 -68.63 -31.95 -71.97
N LYS A 118 -67.56 -32.38 -72.68
CA LYS A 118 -66.19 -32.28 -72.15
C LYS A 118 -65.77 -30.83 -71.93
N LEU A 119 -66.10 -29.90 -72.82
CA LEU A 119 -65.77 -28.48 -72.65
C LEU A 119 -66.44 -27.88 -71.42
N LYS A 120 -67.65 -28.33 -71.05
CA LYS A 120 -68.32 -27.93 -69.80
C LYS A 120 -67.65 -28.53 -68.55
N GLU A 121 -67.18 -29.77 -68.63
CA GLU A 121 -66.41 -30.42 -67.57
C GLU A 121 -65.03 -29.75 -67.38
N ASP A 122 -64.29 -29.52 -68.47
CA ASP A 122 -63.01 -28.80 -68.49
C ASP A 122 -63.17 -27.35 -67.94
N LEU A 123 -64.29 -26.67 -68.24
CA LEU A 123 -64.61 -25.34 -67.72
C LEU A 123 -64.89 -25.37 -66.21
N GLN A 124 -65.69 -26.32 -65.72
CA GLN A 124 -65.96 -26.48 -64.27
C GLN A 124 -64.69 -26.85 -63.50
N LEU A 125 -63.82 -27.68 -64.09
CA LEU A 125 -62.51 -28.00 -63.51
C LEU A 125 -61.63 -26.74 -63.44
N PHE A 126 -61.58 -25.93 -64.49
CA PHE A 126 -60.84 -24.66 -64.49
C PHE A 126 -61.39 -23.65 -63.47
N GLU A 127 -62.72 -23.51 -63.34
CA GLU A 127 -63.34 -22.62 -62.35
C GLU A 127 -63.07 -23.07 -60.92
N THR A 128 -63.12 -24.38 -60.65
CA THR A 128 -62.80 -24.93 -59.32
C THR A 128 -61.31 -24.87 -58.99
N GLU A 129 -60.42 -25.15 -59.95
CA GLU A 129 -58.97 -24.96 -59.75
C GLU A 129 -58.64 -23.49 -59.49
N LYS A 130 -59.19 -22.56 -60.27
CA LYS A 130 -59.04 -21.12 -60.07
C LYS A 130 -59.50 -20.68 -58.67
N LEU A 131 -60.61 -21.23 -58.16
CA LEU A 131 -61.09 -20.97 -56.82
C LEU A 131 -60.15 -21.53 -55.74
N VAL A 132 -59.62 -22.74 -55.92
CA VAL A 132 -58.63 -23.35 -55.02
C VAL A 132 -57.32 -22.55 -55.00
N GLN A 133 -56.83 -22.11 -56.16
CA GLN A 133 -55.66 -21.23 -56.27
C GLN A 133 -55.91 -19.88 -55.57
N ALA A 134 -57.08 -19.26 -55.79
CA ALA A 134 -57.45 -18.00 -55.12
C ALA A 134 -57.52 -18.13 -53.59
N ASN A 135 -58.15 -19.21 -53.09
CA ASN A 135 -58.22 -19.48 -51.65
C ASN A 135 -56.82 -19.72 -51.05
N ARG A 136 -55.97 -20.51 -51.71
CA ARG A 136 -54.58 -20.74 -51.27
C ARG A 136 -53.74 -19.46 -51.24
N ILE A 137 -53.98 -18.53 -52.17
CA ILE A 137 -53.36 -17.19 -52.17
C ILE A 137 -53.89 -16.37 -50.98
N ALA A 138 -55.20 -16.38 -50.72
CA ALA A 138 -55.80 -15.66 -49.60
C ALA A 138 -55.33 -16.18 -48.24
N GLU A 139 -55.25 -17.49 -48.04
CA GLU A 139 -54.71 -18.14 -46.83
C GLU A 139 -53.24 -17.76 -46.59
N ASN A 140 -52.41 -17.77 -47.65
CA ASN A 140 -51.01 -17.35 -47.56
C ASN A 140 -50.88 -15.86 -47.20
N LEU A 141 -51.67 -14.99 -47.85
CA LEU A 141 -51.68 -13.54 -47.55
C LEU A 141 -52.15 -13.25 -46.12
N GLU A 142 -53.18 -13.94 -45.62
CA GLU A 142 -53.65 -13.78 -44.24
C GLU A 142 -52.66 -14.34 -43.20
N SER A 143 -51.91 -15.39 -43.55
CA SER A 143 -50.80 -15.90 -42.74
C SER A 143 -49.64 -14.89 -42.69
N GLN A 144 -49.23 -14.34 -43.84
CA GLN A 144 -48.20 -13.29 -43.93
C GLN A 144 -48.63 -12.01 -43.20
N LYS A 145 -49.90 -11.62 -43.29
CA LYS A 145 -50.45 -10.46 -42.57
C LYS A 145 -50.28 -10.63 -41.06
N LYS A 146 -50.68 -11.79 -40.52
CA LYS A 146 -50.51 -12.12 -39.09
C LYS A 146 -49.05 -12.17 -38.66
N GLU A 147 -48.16 -12.68 -39.51
CA GLU A 147 -46.72 -12.67 -39.24
C GLU A 147 -46.17 -11.23 -39.17
N VAL A 148 -46.61 -10.35 -40.07
CA VAL A 148 -46.25 -8.92 -40.05
C VAL A 148 -46.86 -8.20 -38.84
N GLU A 149 -48.10 -8.49 -38.46
CA GLU A 149 -48.76 -7.94 -37.26
C GLU A 149 -47.97 -8.30 -35.99
N MET A 150 -47.63 -9.58 -35.78
CA MET A 150 -46.78 -10.01 -34.65
C MET A 150 -45.38 -9.39 -34.68
N ARG A 151 -44.76 -9.24 -35.87
CA ARG A 151 -43.46 -8.57 -36.01
C ARG A 151 -43.55 -7.08 -35.63
N VAL A 152 -44.65 -6.40 -35.95
CA VAL A 152 -44.88 -4.99 -35.58
C VAL A 152 -45.10 -4.85 -34.07
N GLU A 153 -45.88 -5.72 -33.44
CA GLU A 153 -46.09 -5.72 -31.98
C GLU A 153 -44.77 -5.95 -31.23
N ASN A 154 -43.96 -6.93 -31.65
CA ASN A 154 -42.64 -7.20 -31.06
C ASN A 154 -41.69 -6.00 -31.19
N LEU A 155 -41.64 -5.35 -32.36
CA LEU A 155 -40.79 -4.17 -32.58
C LEU A 155 -41.26 -2.93 -31.80
N GLN A 156 -42.56 -2.81 -31.51
CA GLN A 156 -43.09 -1.75 -30.65
C GLN A 156 -42.67 -1.95 -29.18
N GLU A 157 -42.68 -3.20 -28.69
CA GLU A 157 -42.23 -3.53 -27.34
C GLU A 157 -40.70 -3.39 -27.20
N GLU A 158 -39.92 -3.81 -28.20
CA GLU A 158 -38.46 -3.58 -28.25
C GLU A 158 -38.13 -2.08 -28.20
N ALA A 159 -38.84 -1.26 -28.99
CA ALA A 159 -38.69 0.20 -28.97
C ALA A 159 -39.08 0.83 -27.62
N ARG A 160 -40.08 0.27 -26.90
CA ARG A 160 -40.44 0.70 -25.55
C ARG A 160 -39.33 0.38 -24.55
N ILE A 161 -38.80 -0.84 -24.58
CA ILE A 161 -37.70 -1.27 -23.70
C ILE A 161 -36.46 -0.39 -23.92
N LEU A 162 -36.05 -0.16 -25.17
CA LEU A 162 -34.90 0.68 -25.50
C LEU A 162 -35.07 2.15 -25.04
N GLN A 163 -36.30 2.69 -25.09
CA GLN A 163 -36.58 4.02 -24.55
C GLN A 163 -36.54 4.04 -23.00
N GLU A 164 -37.02 3.00 -22.32
CA GLU A 164 -36.88 2.88 -20.87
C GLU A 164 -35.41 2.74 -20.44
N GLU A 165 -34.59 1.97 -21.16
CA GLU A 165 -33.15 1.86 -20.90
C GLU A 165 -32.44 3.19 -21.11
N ARG A 166 -32.76 3.92 -22.18
CA ARG A 166 -32.25 5.27 -22.44
C ARG A 166 -32.57 6.24 -21.30
N ASP A 167 -33.80 6.21 -20.77
CA ASP A 167 -34.20 7.08 -19.66
C ASP A 167 -33.63 6.63 -18.30
N ARG A 168 -33.21 5.36 -18.15
CA ARG A 168 -32.41 4.88 -17.01
C ARG A 168 -30.96 5.35 -17.12
N LEU A 169 -30.33 5.20 -18.29
CA LEU A 169 -28.96 5.65 -18.55
C LEU A 169 -28.83 7.16 -18.33
N LYS A 170 -29.75 7.97 -18.87
CA LYS A 170 -29.76 9.43 -18.67
C LYS A 170 -29.79 9.84 -17.19
N LYS A 171 -30.54 9.12 -16.35
CA LYS A 171 -30.57 9.35 -14.88
C LYS A 171 -29.28 8.91 -14.20
N SER A 172 -28.62 7.86 -14.72
CA SER A 172 -27.29 7.45 -14.28
C SER A 172 -26.24 8.52 -14.61
N ASP A 173 -26.27 9.09 -15.81
CA ASP A 173 -25.37 10.17 -16.24
C ASP A 173 -25.55 11.44 -15.39
N GLU A 174 -26.80 11.83 -15.12
CA GLU A 174 -27.15 12.96 -14.24
C GLU A 174 -26.66 12.74 -12.79
N SER A 175 -26.75 11.50 -12.30
CA SER A 175 -26.23 11.09 -10.98
C SER A 175 -24.70 11.12 -10.93
N LEU A 176 -24.03 10.58 -11.95
CA LEU A 176 -22.57 10.58 -12.08
C LEU A 176 -22.01 12.01 -12.20
N ALA A 177 -22.64 12.88 -13.00
CA ALA A 177 -22.28 14.28 -13.11
C ALA A 177 -22.40 15.01 -11.75
N SER A 178 -23.48 14.76 -11.00
CA SER A 178 -23.68 15.31 -9.65
C SER A 178 -22.58 14.85 -8.68
N ARG A 179 -22.21 13.57 -8.74
CA ARG A 179 -21.13 12.98 -7.92
C ARG A 179 -19.75 13.55 -8.27
N ILE A 180 -19.46 13.76 -9.56
CA ILE A 180 -18.23 14.41 -10.02
C ILE A 180 -18.17 15.86 -9.50
N GLU A 181 -19.27 16.61 -9.55
CA GLU A 181 -19.31 17.97 -9.00
C GLU A 181 -19.06 17.99 -7.47
N GLU A 182 -19.55 16.99 -6.73
CA GLU A 182 -19.24 16.83 -5.30
C GLU A 182 -17.77 16.45 -5.06
N THR A 183 -17.22 15.47 -5.79
CA THR A 183 -15.80 15.11 -5.67
C THR A 183 -14.88 16.30 -5.96
N ASN A 184 -15.15 17.09 -6.99
CA ASN A 184 -14.38 18.30 -7.31
C ASN A 184 -14.46 19.35 -6.17
N LYS A 185 -15.61 19.48 -5.49
CA LYS A 185 -15.77 20.34 -4.30
C LYS A 185 -15.05 19.80 -3.06
N GLN A 186 -14.85 18.49 -2.95
CA GLN A 186 -14.05 17.88 -1.89
C GLN A 186 -12.55 18.06 -2.18
N GLU A 187 -12.11 17.82 -3.41
CA GLU A 187 -10.72 18.03 -3.83
C GLU A 187 -10.27 19.49 -3.61
N ALA A 188 -11.08 20.47 -4.03
CA ALA A 188 -10.76 21.89 -3.83
C ALA A 188 -10.61 22.29 -2.35
N LYS A 189 -11.31 21.61 -1.43
CA LYS A 189 -11.12 21.81 0.02
C LYS A 189 -9.80 21.21 0.51
N LEU A 190 -9.49 19.99 0.08
CA LEU A 190 -8.25 19.30 0.44
C LEU A 190 -7.00 20.03 -0.10
N GLN A 191 -7.07 20.62 -1.29
CA GLN A 191 -6.01 21.46 -1.84
C GLN A 191 -5.77 22.73 -0.99
N GLU A 192 -6.83 23.39 -0.52
CA GLU A 192 -6.72 24.57 0.36
C GLU A 192 -6.25 24.19 1.77
N GLU A 193 -6.71 23.07 2.32
CA GLU A 193 -6.23 22.53 3.60
C GLU A 193 -4.72 22.18 3.53
N ALA A 194 -4.28 21.54 2.45
CA ALA A 194 -2.86 21.27 2.20
C ALA A 194 -2.03 22.57 2.11
N ARG A 195 -2.56 23.64 1.47
CA ARG A 195 -1.91 24.96 1.44
C ARG A 195 -1.76 25.56 2.84
N ILE A 196 -2.81 25.52 3.65
CA ILE A 196 -2.82 26.01 5.04
C ILE A 196 -1.82 25.22 5.91
N LEU A 197 -1.77 23.89 5.76
CA LEU A 197 -0.81 23.04 6.47
C LEU A 197 0.65 23.32 6.04
N GLN A 198 0.90 23.59 4.76
CA GLN A 198 2.21 23.99 4.27
C GLN A 198 2.64 25.36 4.83
N GLU A 199 1.76 26.35 4.80
CA GLU A 199 2.02 27.68 5.38
C GLU A 199 2.27 27.60 6.89
N GLY A 200 1.52 26.77 7.61
CA GLY A 200 1.74 26.46 9.03
C GLY A 200 3.10 25.80 9.28
N ARG A 201 3.50 24.81 8.46
CA ARG A 201 4.80 24.13 8.56
C ARG A 201 5.98 25.08 8.34
N ASP A 202 5.87 25.98 7.36
CA ASP A 202 6.93 26.98 7.09
C ASP A 202 6.92 28.14 8.09
N GLY A 203 5.79 28.41 8.76
CA GLY A 203 5.73 29.22 9.98
C GLY A 203 6.46 28.56 11.15
N LEU A 204 6.23 27.26 11.37
CA LEU A 204 6.87 26.48 12.45
C LEU A 204 8.40 26.49 12.30
N LYS A 205 8.94 26.16 11.12
CA LYS A 205 10.40 26.22 10.84
C LYS A 205 11.03 27.57 11.17
N LYS A 206 10.33 28.68 10.85
CA LYS A 206 10.82 30.04 11.16
C LYS A 206 10.85 30.29 12.67
N SER A 207 9.87 29.76 13.41
CA SER A 207 9.86 29.84 14.88
C SER A 207 10.95 28.97 15.51
N GLU A 208 11.21 27.79 14.96
CA GLU A 208 12.24 26.84 15.38
C GLU A 208 13.65 27.45 15.23
N VAL A 209 13.98 28.00 14.06
CA VAL A 209 15.25 28.71 13.82
C VAL A 209 15.42 29.92 14.76
N SER A 210 14.34 30.65 15.03
CA SER A 210 14.34 31.78 15.99
C SER A 210 14.58 31.32 17.43
N LEU A 211 13.98 30.20 17.85
CA LEU A 211 14.20 29.61 19.17
C LEU A 211 15.62 29.04 19.31
N ALA A 212 16.14 28.36 18.29
CA ALA A 212 17.53 27.88 18.28
C ALA A 212 18.54 29.01 18.46
N GLY A 213 18.36 30.15 17.76
CA GLY A 213 19.19 31.34 17.96
C GLY A 213 19.11 31.92 19.38
N ARG A 214 17.92 31.93 19.99
CA ARG A 214 17.73 32.36 21.39
C ARG A 214 18.36 31.41 22.40
N ILE A 215 18.34 30.10 22.13
CA ILE A 215 19.04 29.09 22.95
C ILE A 215 20.56 29.30 22.86
N GLU A 216 21.10 29.50 21.65
CA GLU A 216 22.53 29.76 21.45
C GLU A 216 22.98 31.04 22.18
N GLU A 217 22.18 32.11 22.15
CA GLU A 217 22.47 33.34 22.92
C GLU A 217 22.34 33.14 24.43
N SER A 218 21.34 32.38 24.90
CA SER A 218 21.21 32.02 26.33
C SER A 218 22.44 31.27 26.83
N ASN A 219 22.91 30.26 26.08
CA ASN A 219 24.10 29.48 26.40
C ASN A 219 25.37 30.36 26.40
N LYS A 220 25.47 31.34 25.49
CA LYS A 220 26.54 32.36 25.48
C LYS A 220 26.48 33.33 26.68
N GLN A 221 25.31 33.53 27.29
CA GLN A 221 25.17 34.31 28.53
C GLN A 221 25.53 33.46 29.75
N GLU A 222 25.05 32.22 29.82
CA GLU A 222 25.40 31.29 30.91
C GLU A 222 26.91 31.05 30.99
N ALA A 223 27.58 30.80 29.86
CA ALA A 223 29.03 30.62 29.80
C ALA A 223 29.85 31.87 30.19
N LYS A 224 29.22 33.07 30.27
CA LYS A 224 29.82 34.26 30.89
C LYS A 224 29.60 34.26 32.40
N LEU A 225 28.38 33.98 32.85
CA LEU A 225 28.02 33.93 34.27
C LEU A 225 28.79 32.84 35.02
N GLN A 226 29.00 31.65 34.43
CA GLN A 226 29.84 30.60 35.01
C GLN A 226 31.30 31.06 35.20
N LYS A 227 31.86 31.84 34.26
CA LYS A 227 33.22 32.41 34.38
C LYS A 227 33.28 33.48 35.46
N GLU A 228 32.27 34.34 35.57
CA GLU A 228 32.18 35.35 36.62
C GLU A 228 32.03 34.72 38.01
N ALA A 229 31.17 33.70 38.15
CA ALA A 229 31.02 32.92 39.38
C ALA A 229 32.34 32.28 39.83
N ARG A 230 33.11 31.70 38.89
CA ARG A 230 34.45 31.17 39.17
C ARG A 230 35.42 32.26 39.65
N ILE A 231 35.45 33.43 39.01
CA ILE A 231 36.29 34.57 39.44
C ILE A 231 35.89 35.06 40.83
N LEU A 232 34.60 35.04 41.17
CA LEU A 232 34.09 35.40 42.50
C LEU A 232 34.46 34.34 43.56
N GLN A 233 34.48 33.05 43.20
CA GLN A 233 34.97 31.99 44.07
C GLN A 233 36.47 32.10 44.33
N GLU A 234 37.29 32.26 43.29
CA GLU A 234 38.75 32.44 43.41
C GLU A 234 39.09 33.68 44.28
N LYS A 235 38.30 34.76 44.19
CA LYS A 235 38.38 35.92 45.10
C LYS A 235 37.98 35.60 46.55
N ARG A 236 36.90 34.82 46.78
CA ARG A 236 36.47 34.39 48.12
C ARG A 236 37.55 33.56 48.80
N ASP A 237 38.14 32.62 48.09
CA ASP A 237 39.16 31.73 48.64
C ASP A 237 40.48 32.49 48.92
N GLY A 238 40.81 33.49 48.10
CA GLY A 238 41.90 34.44 48.37
C GLY A 238 41.66 35.31 49.61
N LEU A 239 40.44 35.82 49.79
CA LEU A 239 40.05 36.58 50.99
C LEU A 239 40.10 35.71 52.25
N LYS A 240 39.60 34.46 52.20
CA LYS A 240 39.63 33.53 53.32
C LYS A 240 41.07 33.25 53.80
N LYS A 241 42.01 33.03 52.88
CA LYS A 241 43.45 32.88 53.20
C LYS A 241 44.05 34.15 53.82
N SER A 242 43.60 35.34 53.38
CA SER A 242 44.02 36.60 53.99
C SER A 242 43.44 36.79 55.40
N GLU A 243 42.22 36.32 55.64
CA GLU A 243 41.57 36.34 56.97
C GLU A 243 42.25 35.38 57.94
N GLU A 244 42.56 34.16 57.51
CA GLU A 244 43.36 33.17 58.25
C GLU A 244 44.76 33.72 58.61
N SER A 245 45.43 34.39 57.66
CA SER A 245 46.71 35.05 57.89
C SER A 245 46.63 36.22 58.90
N LEU A 246 45.57 37.03 58.83
CA LEU A 246 45.33 38.11 59.79
C LEU A 246 44.99 37.56 61.18
N ALA A 247 44.21 36.48 61.28
CA ALA A 247 43.91 35.80 62.55
C ALA A 247 45.18 35.29 63.23
N GLY A 248 46.09 34.63 62.49
CA GLY A 248 47.39 34.20 63.01
C GLY A 248 48.24 35.37 63.52
N ARG A 249 48.29 36.49 62.78
CA ARG A 249 48.98 37.71 63.24
C ARG A 249 48.34 38.34 64.48
N ILE A 250 47.03 38.27 64.63
CA ILE A 250 46.32 38.74 65.84
C ILE A 250 46.68 37.86 67.04
N GLU A 251 46.77 36.54 66.86
CA GLU A 251 47.22 35.62 67.93
C GLU A 251 48.68 35.86 68.34
N GLU A 252 49.57 36.07 67.36
CA GLU A 252 50.97 36.44 67.61
C GLU A 252 51.08 37.78 68.35
N THR A 253 50.29 38.79 67.94
CA THR A 253 50.26 40.10 68.61
C THR A 253 49.79 39.96 70.07
N LYS A 254 48.76 39.16 70.33
CA LYS A 254 48.30 38.86 71.71
C LYS A 254 49.37 38.16 72.55
N LYS A 255 50.18 37.26 71.97
CA LYS A 255 51.32 36.63 72.65
C LYS A 255 52.42 37.65 72.99
N GLN A 256 52.68 38.60 72.09
CA GLN A 256 53.61 39.71 72.35
C GLN A 256 53.08 40.65 73.45
N GLU A 257 51.81 41.05 73.41
CA GLU A 257 51.15 41.84 74.47
C GLU A 257 51.21 41.14 75.83
N ALA A 258 50.92 39.84 75.88
CA ALA A 258 50.98 39.06 77.12
C ALA A 258 52.41 38.96 77.70
N ASN A 259 53.44 38.92 76.85
CA ASN A 259 54.83 38.96 77.30
C ASN A 259 55.25 40.36 77.77
N LEU A 260 54.92 41.41 77.03
CA LEU A 260 55.16 42.80 77.42
C LEU A 260 54.46 43.16 78.75
N GLN A 261 53.28 42.60 79.00
CA GLN A 261 52.59 42.78 80.29
C GLN A 261 53.33 42.06 81.44
N LYS A 262 53.87 40.84 81.23
CA LYS A 262 54.74 40.18 82.23
C LYS A 262 56.01 40.97 82.50
N GLU A 263 56.66 41.51 81.47
CA GLU A 263 57.84 42.38 81.64
C GLU A 263 57.50 43.64 82.43
N ARG A 264 56.34 44.25 82.14
CA ARG A 264 55.83 45.42 82.87
C ARG A 264 55.55 45.11 84.34
N ASP A 265 54.94 43.97 84.64
CA ASP A 265 54.64 43.56 86.02
C ASP A 265 55.92 43.17 86.78
N GLY A 266 56.90 42.56 86.11
CA GLY A 266 58.25 42.33 86.66
C GLY A 266 58.99 43.64 86.94
N HIS A 267 58.94 44.61 86.03
CA HIS A 267 59.47 45.96 86.25
C HIS A 267 58.76 46.68 87.41
N LYS A 268 57.45 46.49 87.58
CA LYS A 268 56.68 47.02 88.71
C LYS A 268 57.13 46.42 90.04
N GLN A 269 57.29 45.09 90.12
CA GLN A 269 57.83 44.41 91.30
C GLN A 269 59.27 44.87 91.62
N LEU A 270 60.11 45.05 90.60
CA LEU A 270 61.47 45.54 90.76
C LEU A 270 61.49 47.00 91.28
N MET A 271 60.60 47.85 90.78
CA MET A 271 60.40 49.22 91.31
C MET A 271 59.90 49.22 92.76
N GLU A 272 58.95 48.35 93.11
CA GLU A 272 58.44 48.21 94.49
C GLU A 272 59.55 47.73 95.44
N SER A 273 60.39 46.79 94.99
CA SER A 273 61.59 46.34 95.71
C SER A 273 62.64 47.44 95.88
N LEU A 274 62.89 48.26 94.84
CA LEU A 274 63.78 49.41 94.94
C LEU A 274 63.25 50.48 95.89
N VAL A 275 61.95 50.76 95.89
CA VAL A 275 61.31 51.68 96.86
C VAL A 275 61.48 51.16 98.28
N GLY A 276 61.17 49.89 98.55
CA GLY A 276 61.38 49.30 99.89
C GLY A 276 62.85 49.32 100.35
N ARG A 277 63.81 49.14 99.43
CA ARG A 277 65.24 49.33 99.71
C ARG A 277 65.61 50.78 100.01
N ILE A 278 65.01 51.76 99.32
CA ILE A 278 65.21 53.18 99.62
C ILE A 278 64.62 53.52 100.99
N GLU A 279 63.44 53.01 101.34
CA GLU A 279 62.82 53.22 102.65
C GLU A 279 63.67 52.64 103.79
N GLU A 280 64.19 51.42 103.65
CA GLU A 280 65.11 50.85 104.65
C GLU A 280 66.45 51.60 104.69
N THR A 281 66.96 52.09 103.56
CA THR A 281 68.18 52.91 103.52
C THR A 281 67.96 54.25 104.25
N ASN A 282 66.84 54.94 104.01
CA ASN A 282 66.48 56.17 104.70
C ASN A 282 66.30 55.93 106.22
N LYS A 283 65.77 54.77 106.60
CA LYS A 283 65.60 54.33 108.00
C LYS A 283 66.93 53.99 108.68
N GLN A 284 67.90 53.46 107.93
CA GLN A 284 69.28 53.30 108.40
C GLN A 284 70.00 54.65 108.51
N GLU A 285 69.83 55.55 107.54
CA GLU A 285 70.36 56.91 107.60
C GLU A 285 69.80 57.67 108.80
N ALA A 286 68.50 57.58 109.08
CA ALA A 286 67.87 58.20 110.25
C ALA A 286 68.41 57.65 111.59
N LYS A 287 68.75 56.35 111.66
CA LYS A 287 69.46 55.79 112.83
C LYS A 287 70.87 56.39 112.95
N ILE A 288 71.64 56.41 111.87
CA ILE A 288 73.00 56.96 111.83
C ILE A 288 73.00 58.47 112.18
N GLN A 289 71.98 59.21 111.77
CA GLN A 289 71.80 60.62 112.15
C GLN A 289 71.50 60.79 113.65
N GLU A 290 70.69 59.91 114.26
CA GLU A 290 70.43 59.94 115.71
C GLU A 290 71.64 59.44 116.52
N GLU A 291 72.35 58.41 116.06
CA GLU A 291 73.62 57.96 116.64
C GLU A 291 74.69 59.07 116.56
N ALA A 292 74.79 59.78 115.43
CA ALA A 292 75.64 60.96 115.30
C ALA A 292 75.20 62.10 116.23
N ARG A 293 73.89 62.29 116.46
CA ARG A 293 73.36 63.26 117.44
C ARG A 293 73.69 62.87 118.88
N ILE A 294 73.66 61.58 119.21
CA ILE A 294 74.09 61.05 120.51
C ILE A 294 75.60 61.26 120.68
N LEU A 295 76.42 60.83 119.72
CA LEU A 295 77.89 61.02 119.73
C LEU A 295 78.30 62.51 119.78
N GLN A 296 77.51 63.40 119.17
CA GLN A 296 77.72 64.84 119.29
C GLN A 296 77.30 65.38 120.66
N GLY A 297 76.20 64.87 121.24
CA GLY A 297 75.82 65.16 122.63
C GLY A 297 76.84 64.66 123.66
N GLU A 298 77.46 63.50 123.39
CA GLU A 298 78.60 62.97 124.15
C GLU A 298 79.83 63.85 123.97
N ARG A 299 80.19 64.27 122.76
CA ARG A 299 81.27 65.25 122.52
C ARG A 299 81.03 66.56 123.25
N ASP A 300 79.82 67.10 123.23
CA ASP A 300 79.44 68.29 123.98
C ASP A 300 79.49 68.06 125.50
N GLY A 301 79.25 66.83 125.96
CA GLY A 301 79.43 66.39 127.34
C GLY A 301 80.90 66.31 127.73
N TYR A 302 81.74 65.71 126.88
CA TYR A 302 83.19 65.66 127.03
C TYR A 302 83.79 67.06 127.04
N ALA A 303 83.42 67.95 126.10
CA ALA A 303 83.89 69.34 126.06
C ALA A 303 83.50 70.12 127.34
N LYS A 304 82.30 69.90 127.89
CA LYS A 304 81.90 70.47 129.20
C LYS A 304 82.63 69.82 130.38
N SER A 305 83.05 68.56 130.25
CA SER A 305 83.91 67.89 131.24
C SER A 305 85.35 68.41 131.17
N GLU A 306 85.87 68.67 129.96
CA GLU A 306 87.17 69.32 129.72
C GLU A 306 87.14 70.77 130.18
N GLU A 307 86.07 71.54 129.95
CA GLU A 307 85.92 72.91 130.48
C GLU A 307 85.90 72.91 132.01
N ARG A 308 85.21 71.94 132.64
CA ARG A 308 85.24 71.73 134.09
C ARG A 308 86.60 71.27 134.59
N LEU A 309 87.30 70.42 133.84
CA LEU A 309 88.65 69.95 134.18
C LEU A 309 89.67 71.07 134.03
N ALA A 310 89.63 71.85 132.95
CA ALA A 310 90.44 73.04 132.74
C ALA A 310 90.16 74.12 133.78
N SER A 311 88.89 74.30 134.18
CA SER A 311 88.53 75.19 135.30
C SER A 311 89.10 74.69 136.63
N ARG A 312 89.07 73.38 136.88
CA ARG A 312 89.68 72.75 138.08
C ARG A 312 91.21 72.72 138.03
N ILE A 313 91.81 72.54 136.86
CA ILE A 313 93.26 72.63 136.62
C ILE A 313 93.67 74.07 136.91
N LYS A 314 92.98 75.07 136.36
CA LYS A 314 93.26 76.47 136.66
C LYS A 314 93.01 76.84 138.13
N GLU A 315 91.98 76.28 138.78
CA GLU A 315 91.80 76.41 140.22
C GLU A 315 92.95 75.76 141.01
N VAL A 316 93.46 74.61 140.54
CA VAL A 316 94.65 73.95 141.09
C VAL A 316 95.91 74.77 140.82
N GLU A 317 96.12 75.34 139.63
CA GLU A 317 97.24 76.23 139.28
C GLU A 317 97.20 77.53 140.11
N GLU A 318 96.01 78.10 140.38
CA GLU A 318 95.85 79.25 141.26
C GLU A 318 96.10 78.88 142.73
N ARG A 319 95.71 77.66 143.15
CA ARG A 319 96.05 77.10 144.47
C ARG A 319 97.52 76.71 144.57
N GLU A 320 98.17 76.30 143.49
CA GLU A 320 99.57 75.91 143.39
C GLU A 320 100.46 77.13 143.33
N ALA A 321 100.15 78.16 142.54
CA ALA A 321 100.84 79.45 142.57
C ALA A 321 100.67 80.19 143.93
N LYS A 322 99.56 79.92 144.65
CA LYS A 322 99.40 80.34 146.04
C LYS A 322 100.26 79.48 146.98
N LEU A 323 100.18 78.15 146.87
CA LEU A 323 101.02 77.21 147.62
C LEU A 323 102.51 77.41 147.33
N GLU A 324 102.90 77.93 146.17
CA GLU A 324 104.28 78.21 145.79
C GLU A 324 104.76 79.53 146.38
N LYS A 325 103.88 80.51 146.57
CA LYS A 325 104.18 81.65 147.46
C LYS A 325 104.28 81.21 148.91
N ASP A 326 103.35 80.36 149.36
CA ASP A 326 103.32 79.86 150.73
C ASP A 326 104.52 78.91 150.99
N THR A 327 104.99 78.13 150.00
CA THR A 327 106.23 77.33 150.12
C THR A 327 107.48 78.15 149.89
N GLN A 328 107.54 79.14 149.00
CA GLN A 328 108.70 80.06 148.95
C GLN A 328 108.89 80.82 150.27
N PHE A 329 107.78 81.14 150.97
CA PHE A 329 107.78 81.66 152.34
C PHE A 329 108.20 80.61 153.37
N LEU A 330 107.72 79.37 153.28
CA LEU A 330 108.10 78.29 154.19
C LEU A 330 109.51 77.73 153.94
N GLU A 331 110.06 77.79 152.74
CA GLU A 331 111.42 77.34 152.38
C GLU A 331 112.46 78.28 153.04
N GLN A 332 112.16 79.58 153.10
CA GLN A 332 112.91 80.55 153.90
C GLN A 332 112.87 80.23 155.41
N LEU A 333 111.82 79.59 155.92
CA LEU A 333 111.77 79.06 157.30
C LEU A 333 112.42 77.67 157.43
N ARG A 334 112.37 76.83 156.39
CA ARG A 334 112.70 75.40 156.48
C ARG A 334 114.18 75.08 156.32
N ILE A 335 114.96 76.00 155.74
CA ILE A 335 116.43 75.97 155.85
C ILE A 335 116.88 75.97 157.33
N GLU A 336 116.04 76.43 158.27
CA GLU A 336 116.35 76.46 159.69
C GLU A 336 116.03 75.14 160.45
N GLN A 337 115.18 74.21 159.92
CA GLN A 337 114.77 72.99 160.65
C GLN A 337 114.55 71.70 159.80
N GLN A 338 115.57 70.83 159.80
CA GLN A 338 115.55 69.35 159.99
C GLN A 338 114.63 68.39 159.16
N ALA A 339 115.24 67.69 158.17
CA ALA A 339 115.35 66.21 157.99
C ALA A 339 114.13 65.23 157.69
N ILE A 340 114.44 64.09 156.99
CA ILE A 340 113.78 62.73 156.94
C ILE A 340 112.73 62.32 155.80
N ILE A 341 113.17 61.50 154.78
CA ILE A 341 112.62 60.26 154.07
C ILE A 341 111.26 60.11 153.22
N GLY A 342 111.31 59.82 151.86
CA GLY A 342 110.79 58.66 150.96
C GLY A 342 109.31 58.21 150.49
N LYS A 343 109.13 57.68 149.19
CA LYS A 343 108.17 56.61 148.54
C LYS A 343 106.72 56.91 147.89
N ASP A 344 105.92 56.16 147.01
CA ASP A 344 105.90 54.92 146.08
C ASP A 344 104.57 54.60 145.16
N LEU A 345 104.59 53.72 144.08
CA LEU A 345 103.56 52.78 143.36
C LEU A 345 102.29 53.24 142.45
N GLU A 346 101.40 52.50 141.64
CA GLU A 346 101.20 51.30 140.65
C GLU A 346 99.66 51.18 140.11
N GLU A 347 98.95 50.39 139.17
CA GLU A 347 98.98 49.45 137.93
C GLU A 347 97.49 49.07 137.34
N VAL A 348 97.15 48.50 136.09
CA VAL A 348 95.87 47.71 135.59
C VAL A 348 95.53 47.45 134.00
N THR A 349 94.74 46.39 133.53
CA THR A 349 94.20 46.01 132.10
C THR A 349 92.84 45.13 132.00
N THR A 350 92.06 44.51 130.99
CA THR A 350 91.83 44.08 129.49
C THR A 350 90.27 43.69 129.16
N LEU A 351 89.56 43.02 128.13
CA LEU A 351 89.55 42.40 126.69
C LEU A 351 88.09 41.89 126.11
N GLY A 352 87.82 41.33 124.85
CA GLY A 352 86.56 40.55 124.37
C GLY A 352 86.04 40.45 122.82
N GLU A 353 85.32 39.37 122.31
CA GLU A 353 85.00 38.98 120.83
C GLU A 353 83.71 38.04 120.39
N ASP A 354 83.12 37.94 119.11
CA ASP A 354 81.99 36.98 118.55
C ASP A 354 81.58 36.92 116.96
N GLU A 355 80.75 35.94 116.33
CA GLU A 355 80.24 35.83 114.83
C GLU A 355 79.22 34.64 114.28
N MET A 356 78.54 34.66 113.03
CA MET A 356 78.15 33.55 111.95
C MET A 356 76.67 33.25 111.27
N MET A 357 76.54 32.61 110.01
CA MET A 357 75.44 31.72 109.27
C MET A 357 74.48 32.21 108.04
N THR A 358 73.71 31.54 107.06
CA THR A 358 73.35 30.15 106.39
C THR A 358 72.62 30.08 104.89
N LEU A 359 71.68 29.14 104.44
CA LEU A 359 71.32 28.55 103.02
C LEU A 359 69.78 28.05 102.71
N ASP A 360 69.09 27.43 101.64
CA ASP A 360 69.05 26.94 100.13
C ASP A 360 67.53 26.69 99.52
N GLU A 361 66.88 25.96 98.48
CA GLU A 361 66.91 24.75 97.47
C GLU A 361 65.87 24.73 96.16
N GLU A 362 65.44 23.60 95.42
CA GLU A 362 64.67 23.39 94.05
C GLU A 362 63.51 22.23 93.90
N GLU A 363 62.82 21.56 92.85
CA GLU A 363 62.70 21.21 91.32
C GLU A 363 61.27 20.46 90.91
N SER A 364 60.67 19.80 89.79
CA SER A 364 60.56 19.56 88.25
C SER A 364 59.31 18.65 87.66
N VAL A 365 58.93 18.45 86.31
CA VAL A 365 57.83 17.49 85.70
C VAL A 365 57.59 17.27 84.08
N SER A 366 56.80 16.25 83.51
CA SER A 366 56.33 15.95 82.02
C SER A 366 55.15 14.84 81.78
N THR A 367 54.48 14.23 80.67
CA THR A 367 54.35 14.00 79.11
C THR A 367 52.89 13.44 78.62
N SER A 368 52.33 12.76 77.50
CA SER A 368 52.52 12.05 76.11
C SER A 368 51.18 11.59 75.28
N ALA A 369 51.12 10.91 74.04
CA ALA A 369 49.89 10.57 73.12
C ALA A 369 49.87 9.31 72.05
N VAL A 370 48.80 8.98 71.17
CA VAL A 370 48.54 7.70 70.28
C VAL A 370 47.52 7.69 68.99
N GLU A 371 47.65 6.76 67.94
CA GLU A 371 46.91 6.49 66.60
C GLU A 371 46.83 4.93 66.08
N ASP A 372 46.31 4.25 64.97
CA ASP A 372 45.36 4.28 63.72
C ASP A 372 45.09 2.85 62.94
N ASP A 373 44.27 2.60 61.83
CA ASP A 373 43.85 1.22 61.16
C ASP A 373 43.31 1.03 59.61
N GLU A 374 42.90 -0.18 59.02
CA GLU A 374 42.53 -0.60 57.54
C GLU A 374 41.36 -1.69 57.18
N ASP A 375 41.00 -2.04 55.87
CA ASP A 375 40.12 -3.22 55.37
C ASP A 375 40.19 -3.71 53.83
N LYS A 376 39.49 -4.81 53.35
CA LYS A 376 39.73 -5.62 52.06
C LYS A 376 38.59 -6.57 51.46
N PRO A 377 38.51 -6.91 50.12
CA PRO A 377 37.48 -7.82 49.49
C PRO A 377 37.95 -9.04 48.59
N SER A 378 37.02 -9.78 47.91
CA SER A 378 37.18 -11.10 47.20
C SER A 378 36.63 -11.22 45.74
N ASN A 379 36.66 -12.42 45.10
CA ASN A 379 36.39 -12.67 43.64
C ASN A 379 35.59 -13.98 43.34
N GLU A 380 34.97 -14.12 42.16
CA GLU A 380 34.01 -15.20 41.77
C GLU A 380 34.25 -15.77 40.32
N GLU A 381 33.51 -16.82 39.89
CA GLU A 381 33.80 -17.66 38.69
C GLU A 381 32.89 -17.36 37.45
N GLN A 382 33.25 -17.87 36.24
CA GLN A 382 32.53 -17.63 34.97
C GLN A 382 32.36 -18.86 34.07
N GLU A 383 31.27 -18.89 33.30
CA GLU A 383 30.88 -19.94 32.33
C GLU A 383 31.46 -19.75 30.91
N PRO A 384 31.50 -20.80 30.06
CA PRO A 384 32.09 -20.74 28.72
C PRO A 384 31.29 -19.88 27.72
N VAL A 385 31.95 -18.85 27.18
CA VAL A 385 31.35 -17.88 26.25
C VAL A 385 31.26 -18.43 24.82
N GLN A 386 30.07 -18.90 24.40
CA GLN A 386 29.70 -19.01 22.98
C GLN A 386 29.66 -17.63 22.32
N SER A 387 30.02 -17.54 21.03
CA SER A 387 30.02 -16.25 20.33
C SER A 387 28.59 -15.73 20.04
N GLU A 388 28.41 -14.41 20.00
CA GLU A 388 27.09 -13.82 19.70
C GLU A 388 26.58 -14.21 18.31
N ALA A 389 27.47 -14.46 17.34
CA ALA A 389 27.13 -14.92 16.00
C ALA A 389 26.57 -16.36 15.96
N GLU A 390 27.12 -17.26 16.78
CA GLU A 390 26.59 -18.63 16.92
C GLU A 390 25.20 -18.61 17.57
N LYS A 391 25.01 -17.79 18.62
CA LYS A 391 23.71 -17.61 19.27
C LYS A 391 22.66 -17.02 18.33
N ARG A 392 23.03 -16.01 17.53
CA ARG A 392 22.17 -15.46 16.46
C ARG A 392 21.76 -16.55 15.48
N LYS A 393 22.71 -17.39 15.04
CA LYS A 393 22.43 -18.49 14.13
C LYS A 393 21.46 -19.53 14.72
N THR A 394 21.62 -19.94 15.99
CA THR A 394 20.71 -20.92 16.59
C THR A 394 19.29 -20.38 16.76
N MET A 395 19.12 -19.13 17.21
CA MET A 395 17.79 -18.50 17.33
C MET A 395 17.06 -18.42 15.99
N ILE A 396 17.74 -17.99 14.92
CA ILE A 396 17.18 -17.97 13.57
C ILE A 396 16.80 -19.37 13.09
N GLU A 397 17.69 -20.35 13.30
CA GLU A 397 17.44 -21.73 12.89
C GLU A 397 16.25 -22.36 13.63
N GLU A 398 15.99 -21.98 14.88
CA GLU A 398 14.86 -22.49 15.68
C GLU A 398 13.54 -21.80 15.30
N GLU A 399 13.51 -20.47 15.19
CA GLU A 399 12.30 -19.74 14.77
C GLU A 399 11.87 -20.08 13.34
N VAL A 400 12.79 -20.10 12.35
CA VAL A 400 12.43 -20.46 10.96
C VAL A 400 11.80 -21.85 10.90
N LYS A 401 12.37 -22.84 11.60
CA LYS A 401 11.84 -24.22 11.63
C LYS A 401 10.48 -24.29 12.33
N SER A 402 10.23 -23.47 13.36
CA SER A 402 8.93 -23.41 14.03
C SER A 402 7.85 -22.84 13.11
N ILE A 403 8.11 -21.66 12.50
CA ILE A 403 7.14 -20.94 11.65
C ILE A 403 6.83 -21.76 10.38
N VAL A 404 7.85 -22.36 9.75
CA VAL A 404 7.67 -23.25 8.57
C VAL A 404 6.79 -24.45 8.92
N LYS A 405 7.09 -25.16 10.02
CA LYS A 405 6.30 -26.31 10.46
C LYS A 405 4.85 -25.94 10.75
N GLU A 406 4.63 -24.79 11.37
CA GLU A 406 3.27 -24.33 11.71
C GLU A 406 2.51 -23.84 10.47
N ALA A 407 3.20 -23.27 9.47
CA ALA A 407 2.63 -22.94 8.17
C ALA A 407 2.24 -24.19 7.36
N ASP A 408 3.05 -25.26 7.40
CA ASP A 408 2.73 -26.58 6.84
C ASP A 408 1.52 -27.24 7.53
N GLU A 409 1.33 -27.02 8.83
CA GLU A 409 0.25 -27.62 9.63
C GLU A 409 -1.07 -26.83 9.62
N LYS A 410 -1.03 -25.49 9.53
CA LYS A 410 -2.22 -24.61 9.56
C LYS A 410 -2.71 -24.14 8.19
N GLU A 411 -1.81 -23.58 7.37
CA GLU A 411 -2.14 -22.68 6.25
C GLU A 411 -1.93 -23.30 4.87
N LEU A 412 -0.91 -24.14 4.73
CA LEU A 412 -0.64 -24.87 3.50
C LEU A 412 -1.47 -26.15 3.40
N ARG A 413 -1.42 -26.78 2.23
CA ARG A 413 -2.10 -28.06 2.00
C ARG A 413 -1.09 -29.19 2.14
N ALA A 414 -1.54 -30.33 2.67
CA ALA A 414 -0.70 -31.52 2.81
C ALA A 414 -0.19 -32.12 1.47
N ASP A 415 -0.67 -31.66 0.31
CA ASP A 415 -0.10 -31.98 -1.02
C ASP A 415 1.01 -31.00 -1.48
N LYS A 416 1.25 -29.92 -0.72
CA LYS A 416 2.23 -28.85 -0.98
C LYS A 416 2.76 -28.22 0.32
N PRO A 417 3.59 -28.94 1.09
CA PRO A 417 4.39 -28.33 2.15
C PRO A 417 5.51 -27.45 1.56
N PHE A 418 6.27 -26.79 2.43
CA PHE A 418 7.56 -26.21 2.06
C PHE A 418 8.51 -27.25 1.46
N ASP A 419 9.16 -26.89 0.35
CA ASP A 419 10.27 -27.63 -0.25
C ASP A 419 11.62 -27.24 0.38
N ASP A 420 12.61 -28.14 0.29
CA ASP A 420 13.93 -27.95 0.91
C ASP A 420 14.65 -26.68 0.38
N ASP A 421 14.48 -26.35 -0.91
CA ASP A 421 15.07 -25.17 -1.54
C ASP A 421 14.45 -23.87 -0.99
N SER A 422 13.12 -23.82 -0.84
CA SER A 422 12.39 -22.74 -0.16
C SER A 422 12.84 -22.52 1.28
N ILE A 423 13.14 -23.61 2.02
CA ILE A 423 13.62 -23.55 3.41
C ILE A 423 15.07 -23.04 3.47
N GLU A 424 15.95 -23.50 2.57
CA GLU A 424 17.34 -23.01 2.51
C GLU A 424 17.39 -21.52 2.12
N ALA A 425 16.52 -21.07 1.21
CA ALA A 425 16.36 -19.68 0.82
C ALA A 425 15.89 -18.79 1.99
N LEU A 426 14.84 -19.20 2.72
CA LEU A 426 14.38 -18.51 3.95
C LEU A 426 15.47 -18.44 5.00
N MET A 427 16.23 -19.52 5.20
CA MET A 427 17.31 -19.57 6.17
C MET A 427 18.41 -18.56 5.82
N LYS A 428 18.80 -18.43 4.54
CA LYS A 428 19.77 -17.42 4.09
C LYS A 428 19.23 -16.00 4.25
N GLY A 429 17.99 -15.74 3.84
CA GLY A 429 17.34 -14.44 4.02
C GLY A 429 17.26 -14.02 5.49
N ALA A 430 16.90 -14.94 6.40
CA ALA A 430 16.84 -14.66 7.83
C ALA A 430 18.23 -14.40 8.44
N MET A 431 19.28 -15.08 7.97
CA MET A 431 20.68 -14.81 8.35
C MET A 431 21.17 -13.44 7.85
N GLU A 432 20.52 -12.83 6.86
CA GLU A 432 20.80 -11.48 6.39
C GLU A 432 19.96 -10.40 7.09
N VAL A 433 18.65 -10.62 7.33
CA VAL A 433 17.76 -9.60 7.93
C VAL A 433 17.76 -9.62 9.46
N CYS A 434 17.56 -10.78 10.09
CA CYS A 434 17.03 -10.86 11.44
C CYS A 434 18.11 -10.69 12.53
N TYR A 435 17.73 -10.27 13.75
CA TYR A 435 18.64 -10.14 14.92
C TYR A 435 19.89 -9.25 14.66
N ARG A 436 19.87 -8.36 13.66
CA ARG A 436 21.02 -7.49 13.33
C ARG A 436 21.18 -6.30 14.27
N LYS A 437 20.11 -5.94 14.99
CA LYS A 437 20.11 -4.90 16.02
C LYS A 437 19.80 -5.54 17.37
N LYS A 438 20.49 -5.09 18.41
CA LYS A 438 20.11 -5.38 19.81
C LYS A 438 19.71 -4.11 20.54
N TYR A 439 18.66 -4.24 21.34
CA TYR A 439 18.04 -3.21 22.16
C TYR A 439 18.03 -3.70 23.61
N TYR A 440 18.23 -2.79 24.56
CA TYR A 440 18.06 -3.10 25.98
C TYR A 440 16.74 -2.52 26.46
N ASP A 441 15.80 -3.40 26.81
CA ASP A 441 14.53 -3.00 27.39
C ASP A 441 14.72 -2.71 28.88
N VAL A 442 14.69 -1.42 29.22
CA VAL A 442 14.84 -0.88 30.57
C VAL A 442 13.68 -1.31 31.49
N MET A 443 12.52 -1.69 30.94
CA MET A 443 11.35 -2.08 31.73
C MET A 443 11.41 -3.55 32.18
N ASN A 444 12.01 -4.41 31.36
CA ASN A 444 12.11 -5.85 31.62
C ASN A 444 13.55 -6.35 31.91
N ASP A 445 14.56 -5.47 31.93
CA ASP A 445 16.00 -5.79 32.13
C ASP A 445 16.53 -6.87 31.15
N ASN A 446 16.06 -6.80 29.90
CA ASN A 446 16.29 -7.84 28.89
C ASN A 446 16.84 -7.27 27.58
N LEU A 447 17.66 -8.06 26.87
CA LEU A 447 18.16 -7.72 25.54
C LEU A 447 17.20 -8.26 24.47
N ILE A 448 16.44 -7.36 23.85
CA ILE A 448 15.57 -7.67 22.71
C ILE A 448 16.40 -7.57 21.43
N PHE A 449 16.35 -8.61 20.61
CA PHE A 449 16.99 -8.66 19.29
C PHE A 449 15.94 -8.45 18.20
N PHE A 450 16.29 -7.69 17.15
CA PHE A 450 15.30 -7.26 16.17
C PHE A 450 15.92 -7.07 14.76
N PRO A 451 15.12 -7.24 13.68
CA PRO A 451 13.79 -7.85 13.69
C PRO A 451 13.88 -9.35 14.03
N SER A 452 12.84 -9.90 14.65
CA SER A 452 12.67 -11.35 14.79
C SER A 452 12.33 -11.98 13.43
N VAL A 453 12.39 -13.31 13.31
CA VAL A 453 11.99 -13.99 12.06
C VAL A 453 10.51 -13.70 11.76
N MET A 454 9.65 -13.76 12.78
CA MET A 454 8.23 -13.44 12.66
C MET A 454 7.99 -12.01 12.17
N ARG A 455 8.67 -11.01 12.73
CA ARG A 455 8.47 -9.61 12.30
C ARG A 455 9.02 -9.34 10.91
N ALA A 456 10.19 -9.89 10.58
CA ALA A 456 10.75 -9.79 9.23
C ALA A 456 9.87 -10.48 8.17
N ALA A 457 9.14 -11.54 8.53
CA ALA A 457 8.14 -12.16 7.66
C ALA A 457 6.94 -11.23 7.41
N LEU A 458 6.35 -10.66 8.47
CA LEU A 458 5.22 -9.73 8.36
C LEU A 458 5.52 -8.52 7.49
N ASP A 459 6.71 -7.94 7.65
CA ASP A 459 7.16 -6.75 6.91
C ASP A 459 7.64 -7.03 5.48
N TYR A 460 7.44 -8.26 4.96
CA TYR A 460 7.94 -8.79 3.68
C TYR A 460 9.48 -8.88 3.54
N ARG A 461 10.26 -8.12 4.31
CA ARG A 461 11.74 -8.08 4.28
C ARG A 461 12.42 -9.44 4.26
N LEU A 462 11.90 -10.42 5.01
CA LEU A 462 12.42 -11.80 4.99
C LEU A 462 12.25 -12.47 3.62
N MET A 463 11.12 -12.22 2.95
CA MET A 463 10.82 -12.75 1.62
C MET A 463 11.67 -12.07 0.55
N GLU A 464 11.79 -10.74 0.61
CA GLU A 464 12.62 -9.93 -0.31
C GLU A 464 14.11 -10.32 -0.28
N GLU A 465 14.65 -10.74 0.88
CA GLU A 465 16.01 -11.31 0.95
C GLU A 465 16.05 -12.82 0.63
N ALA A 466 15.00 -13.60 0.92
CA ALA A 466 14.96 -15.03 0.58
C ALA A 466 14.85 -15.27 -0.94
N GLU A 467 14.11 -14.42 -1.65
CA GLU A 467 13.93 -14.42 -3.11
C GLU A 467 15.28 -14.44 -3.84
N LYS A 468 16.26 -13.64 -3.39
CA LYS A 468 17.63 -13.59 -3.92
C LYS A 468 18.42 -14.90 -3.79
N PHE A 469 17.92 -15.85 -3.02
CA PHE A 469 18.53 -17.17 -2.80
C PHE A 469 17.65 -18.33 -3.33
N TYR A 470 16.50 -18.03 -3.93
CA TYR A 470 15.53 -19.02 -4.40
C TYR A 470 15.62 -19.20 -5.92
N PHE A 471 16.13 -20.35 -6.37
CA PHE A 471 16.41 -20.70 -7.77
C PHE A 471 17.30 -19.72 -8.57
N SER A 472 16.80 -18.55 -8.98
CA SER A 472 17.55 -17.56 -9.75
C SER A 472 17.07 -16.12 -9.50
N GLU A 473 17.89 -15.11 -9.81
CA GLU A 473 17.61 -13.69 -9.54
C GLU A 473 16.36 -13.12 -10.28
N ASP A 474 15.75 -13.89 -11.19
CA ASP A 474 14.53 -13.54 -11.94
C ASP A 474 13.26 -14.31 -11.44
N ASP A 475 13.37 -15.22 -10.45
CA ASP A 475 12.27 -16.08 -9.98
C ASP A 475 11.60 -15.54 -8.69
N GLU A 476 10.32 -15.12 -8.77
CA GLU A 476 9.55 -14.62 -7.61
C GLU A 476 9.36 -15.69 -6.52
N TYR A 477 9.57 -15.34 -5.24
CA TYR A 477 9.35 -16.27 -4.13
C TYR A 477 7.85 -16.65 -4.01
N PRO A 478 7.48 -17.94 -3.81
CA PRO A 478 6.10 -18.38 -4.03
C PRO A 478 5.06 -17.71 -3.12
N SER A 479 4.13 -16.96 -3.73
CA SER A 479 3.16 -16.13 -3.01
C SER A 479 2.23 -16.87 -2.03
N ASP A 480 1.94 -18.15 -2.27
CA ASP A 480 1.21 -19.00 -1.30
C ASP A 480 2.03 -19.27 -0.03
N LEU A 481 3.35 -19.48 -0.16
CA LEU A 481 4.27 -19.66 0.96
C LEU A 481 4.45 -18.34 1.74
N CYS A 482 4.61 -17.22 1.04
CA CYS A 482 4.62 -15.88 1.64
C CYS A 482 3.36 -15.60 2.46
N ARG A 483 2.17 -15.98 1.95
CA ARG A 483 0.91 -15.80 2.68
C ARG A 483 0.87 -16.66 3.94
N ALA A 484 1.22 -17.94 3.84
CA ALA A 484 1.20 -18.86 4.97
C ALA A 484 2.12 -18.40 6.12
N LEU A 485 3.36 -18.01 5.81
CA LEU A 485 4.32 -17.51 6.80
C LEU A 485 3.85 -16.21 7.46
N ARG A 486 3.23 -15.29 6.69
CA ARG A 486 2.71 -14.03 7.24
C ARG A 486 1.47 -14.23 8.11
N ASN A 487 0.59 -15.17 7.75
CA ASN A 487 -0.57 -15.52 8.56
C ASN A 487 -0.12 -16.16 9.90
N VAL A 488 0.80 -17.13 9.87
CA VAL A 488 1.34 -17.75 11.08
C VAL A 488 2.12 -16.77 11.94
N ALA A 489 2.98 -15.93 11.36
CA ALA A 489 3.72 -14.90 12.11
C ALA A 489 2.78 -13.86 12.76
N PHE A 490 1.64 -13.56 12.13
CA PHE A 490 0.61 -12.70 12.72
C PHE A 490 -0.09 -13.38 13.91
N GLU A 491 -0.45 -14.66 13.77
CA GLU A 491 -1.06 -15.44 14.85
C GLU A 491 -0.12 -15.55 16.07
N ILE A 492 1.14 -15.94 15.90
CA ILE A 492 2.07 -16.14 17.02
C ILE A 492 2.32 -14.82 17.78
N ILE A 493 2.53 -13.70 17.09
CA ILE A 493 2.71 -12.39 17.73
C ILE A 493 1.44 -11.97 18.49
N THR A 494 0.26 -12.22 17.92
CA THR A 494 -1.03 -11.93 18.56
C THR A 494 -1.30 -12.83 19.77
N GLU A 495 -0.90 -14.10 19.73
CA GLU A 495 -1.07 -15.06 20.85
C GLU A 495 -0.07 -14.82 21.99
N ASN A 496 1.16 -14.39 21.70
CA ASN A 496 2.16 -14.05 22.71
C ASN A 496 1.82 -12.79 23.51
N GLY A 497 1.00 -11.88 22.96
CA GLY A 497 0.72 -10.58 23.56
C GLY A 497 1.86 -9.56 23.36
N ASP A 498 2.68 -9.73 22.32
CA ASP A 498 3.67 -8.76 21.87
C ASP A 498 2.97 -7.59 21.14
N ASP A 499 2.16 -6.81 21.87
CA ASP A 499 1.37 -5.70 21.33
C ASP A 499 2.23 -4.69 20.53
N ASP A 500 1.69 -4.23 19.41
CA ASP A 500 2.38 -3.60 18.27
C ASP A 500 3.07 -2.22 18.52
N ASP A 501 3.20 -1.77 19.76
CA ASP A 501 3.74 -0.45 20.14
C ASP A 501 5.25 -0.26 19.82
N TYR A 502 5.95 -1.31 19.39
CA TYR A 502 7.32 -1.26 18.87
C TYR A 502 7.40 -0.65 17.46
N ASP A 503 7.05 0.63 17.31
CA ASP A 503 7.34 1.39 16.09
C ASP A 503 8.85 1.35 15.82
N GLU A 504 9.26 0.71 14.72
CA GLU A 504 10.66 0.59 14.32
C GLU A 504 11.34 1.96 14.18
N LYS A 505 10.56 3.02 13.89
CA LYS A 505 11.02 4.41 13.83
C LYS A 505 11.35 5.01 15.20
N TYR A 506 10.71 4.53 16.27
CA TYR A 506 11.05 4.85 17.66
C TYR A 506 12.25 4.02 18.15
N MET A 507 12.34 2.75 17.73
CA MET A 507 13.43 1.86 18.13
C MET A 507 14.74 2.20 17.43
N THR A 508 14.76 2.43 16.11
CA THR A 508 15.99 2.61 15.30
C THR A 508 17.02 3.60 15.87
N PRO A 509 16.66 4.79 16.43
CA PRO A 509 17.62 5.70 17.05
C PRO A 509 18.33 5.17 18.31
N LEU A 510 17.78 4.12 18.94
CA LEU A 510 18.31 3.47 20.14
C LEU A 510 19.11 2.20 19.83
N SER A 511 19.20 1.80 18.56
CA SER A 511 19.82 0.52 18.17
C SER A 511 21.34 0.57 18.21
N MET A 512 21.97 -0.47 18.76
CA MET A 512 23.36 -0.78 18.42
C MET A 512 23.37 -1.81 17.28
N ASP A 513 23.95 -1.43 16.15
CA ASP A 513 24.16 -2.31 14.99
C ASP A 513 25.26 -3.35 15.29
N PHE A 514 25.06 -4.59 14.88
CA PHE A 514 26.13 -5.57 14.80
C PHE A 514 27.07 -5.25 13.63
N GLY A 515 28.32 -4.91 13.94
CA GLY A 515 29.43 -5.03 13.00
C GLY A 515 29.72 -6.52 12.72
N ILE A 516 29.82 -6.87 11.44
CA ILE A 516 30.19 -8.20 10.93
C ILE A 516 31.71 -8.34 10.89
#